data_AF-A0A7C7C8Y5-F1
#
_entry.id   AF-A0A7C7C8Y5-F1
#
_cell.length_a   1.000
_cell.length_b   1.000
_cell.length_c   1.000
_cell.angle_alpha   90.00
_cell.angle_beta   90.00
_cell.angle_gamma   90.00
#
_symmetry.space_group_name_H-M   'P 1'
#
loop_
_entity.id
_entity.type
_entity.pdbx_description
1 polymer ?
#
loop_
_entity_poly.entity_id
_entity_poly.type
_entity_poly.pdbx_seq_one_letter_code
_entity_poly.pdbx_strand_id
1 'polypeptide(L)'
;MIRSGRNRKPLYPDLRCYEQAIFLQHNFKGDWVVENVKPYYKPLIEPMYVGRHAFWSNLDIQPMENEPKFKNFINRQNLSDKKDLMDWLGIHYEKNIYYEGNHCPTQILRNCVHPLVGEHVFNSKVKV
;
A
#
# COMPACT_ATOMS: atom_id res chain seq x y z
N MET A 1 -4.08 10.97 -2.14
CA MET A 1 -5.12 11.84 -2.72
C MET A 1 -5.75 11.13 -3.91
N ILE A 2 -6.97 10.60 -3.74
CA ILE A 2 -7.77 10.16 -4.89
C ILE A 2 -7.96 11.41 -5.75
N ARG A 3 -7.40 11.42 -6.97
CA ARG A 3 -7.88 12.38 -7.97
C ARG A 3 -9.32 11.98 -8.23
N SER A 4 -10.24 12.69 -7.60
CA SER A 4 -11.65 12.73 -7.97
C SER A 4 -11.69 13.18 -9.42
N GLY A 5 -11.55 12.22 -10.34
CA GLY A 5 -11.86 12.45 -11.74
C GLY A 5 -13.36 12.70 -11.84
N ARG A 6 -13.78 13.52 -12.80
CA ARG A 6 -15.16 14.00 -13.04
C ARG A 6 -16.26 12.91 -13.08
N ASN A 7 -15.89 11.62 -13.05
CA ASN A 7 -16.78 10.46 -13.13
C ASN A 7 -16.75 9.53 -11.89
N ARG A 8 -16.10 9.88 -10.78
CA ARG A 8 -16.12 9.04 -9.56
C ARG A 8 -17.10 9.60 -8.53
N LYS A 9 -18.18 8.85 -8.30
CA LYS A 9 -19.17 9.17 -7.24
C LYS A 9 -18.51 8.99 -5.87
N PRO A 10 -18.85 9.84 -4.87
CA PRO A 10 -18.41 9.60 -3.50
C PRO A 10 -18.88 8.22 -3.05
N LEU A 11 -17.99 7.48 -2.41
CA LEU A 11 -18.26 6.16 -1.85
C LEU A 11 -18.06 6.21 -0.35
N TYR A 12 -18.79 5.38 0.38
CA TYR A 12 -18.49 5.14 1.79
C TYR A 12 -17.07 4.60 1.93
N PRO A 13 -16.34 4.98 2.99
CA PRO A 13 -15.03 4.40 3.26
C PRO A 13 -15.19 2.90 3.51
N ASP A 14 -14.30 2.12 2.90
CA ASP A 14 -14.19 0.70 3.17
C ASP A 14 -13.45 0.48 4.50
N LEU A 15 -14.11 -0.18 5.45
CA LEU A 15 -13.60 -0.41 6.80
C LEU A 15 -13.04 -1.82 7.01
N ARG A 16 -12.96 -2.65 5.96
CA ARG A 16 -12.43 -4.03 6.07
C ARG A 16 -10.99 -4.10 6.59
N CYS A 17 -10.18 -3.06 6.40
CA CYS A 17 -8.84 -3.00 6.99
C CYS A 17 -8.90 -2.87 8.52
N TYR A 18 -9.84 -2.09 9.06
CA TYR A 18 -10.04 -1.98 10.49
C TYR A 18 -10.57 -3.28 11.09
N GLU A 19 -11.52 -3.93 10.40
CA GLU A 19 -12.03 -5.25 10.82
C GLU A 19 -10.89 -6.27 10.95
N GLN A 20 -10.00 -6.35 9.96
CA GLN A 20 -8.82 -7.21 10.01
C GLN A 20 -7.87 -6.84 11.15
N ALA A 21 -7.57 -5.56 11.33
CA ALA A 21 -6.66 -5.11 12.40
C ALA A 21 -7.21 -5.46 13.79
N ILE A 22 -8.50 -5.18 14.04
CA ILE A 22 -9.18 -5.52 15.31
C ILE A 22 -9.19 -7.04 15.51
N PHE A 23 -9.52 -7.81 14.47
CA PHE A 23 -9.54 -9.26 14.56
C PHE A 23 -8.16 -9.81 14.95
N LEU A 24 -7.10 -9.38 14.26
CA LEU A 24 -5.73 -9.83 14.51
C LEU A 24 -5.24 -9.41 15.90
N GLN A 25 -5.53 -8.18 16.31
CA GLN A 25 -5.16 -7.66 17.62
C GLN A 25 -5.72 -8.49 18.78
N HIS A 26 -6.94 -9.03 18.65
CA HIS A 26 -7.62 -9.74 19.73
C HIS A 26 -7.56 -11.27 19.61
N ASN A 27 -7.40 -11.83 18.40
CA ASN A 27 -7.58 -13.26 18.15
C ASN A 27 -6.34 -13.96 17.58
N PHE A 28 -5.28 -13.21 17.21
CA PHE A 28 -4.06 -13.79 16.68
C PHE A 28 -2.86 -13.54 17.60
N LYS A 29 -2.06 -14.59 17.82
CA LYS A 29 -0.92 -14.57 18.77
C LYS A 29 0.45 -14.36 18.10
N GLY A 30 0.52 -14.45 16.77
CA GLY A 30 1.77 -14.24 16.03
C GLY A 30 1.95 -12.78 15.63
N ASP A 31 3.03 -12.52 14.88
CA ASP A 31 3.28 -11.21 14.26
C ASP A 31 2.30 -10.94 13.13
N TRP A 32 1.70 -9.76 13.11
CA TRP A 32 0.74 -9.38 12.08
C TRP A 32 0.88 -7.93 11.67
N VAL A 33 0.58 -7.67 10.40
CA VAL A 33 0.54 -6.35 9.79
C VAL A 33 -0.67 -6.29 8.86
N VAL A 34 -1.44 -5.21 8.95
CA VAL A 34 -2.44 -4.81 7.96
C VAL A 34 -1.96 -3.52 7.31
N GLU A 35 -1.81 -3.53 5.98
CA GLU A 35 -1.35 -2.39 5.20
C GLU A 35 -2.48 -1.79 4.36
N ASN A 36 -2.49 -0.46 4.25
CA ASN A 36 -3.28 0.26 3.26
C ASN A 36 -2.60 1.57 2.84
N VAL A 37 -3.00 2.16 1.72
CA VAL A 37 -2.57 3.50 1.35
C VAL A 37 -3.16 4.53 2.32
N LYS A 38 -2.42 5.60 2.62
CA LYS A 38 -2.87 6.73 3.44
C LYS A 38 -4.30 7.16 3.08
N PRO A 39 -5.27 7.04 4.01
CA PRO A 39 -6.66 7.40 3.74
C PRO A 39 -6.83 8.90 3.52
N TYR A 40 -7.94 9.29 2.89
CA TYR A 40 -8.29 10.71 2.70
C TYR A 40 -8.97 11.33 3.93
N TYR A 41 -9.27 10.52 4.94
CA TYR A 41 -9.91 10.89 6.19
C TYR A 41 -8.94 10.62 7.36
N LYS A 42 -9.22 11.19 8.53
CA LYS A 42 -8.46 10.87 9.75
C LYS A 42 -8.73 9.42 10.16
N PRO A 43 -7.70 8.55 10.28
CA PRO A 43 -7.90 7.16 10.66
C PRO A 43 -8.68 7.03 11.98
N LEU A 44 -9.55 6.02 12.07
CA LEU A 44 -10.29 5.70 13.30
C LEU A 44 -9.39 5.03 14.35
N ILE A 45 -8.45 4.22 13.88
CA ILE A 45 -7.36 3.62 14.65
C ILE A 45 -6.07 4.18 14.05
N GLU A 46 -5.22 4.80 14.86
CA GLU A 46 -3.99 5.44 14.37
C GLU A 46 -2.99 4.38 13.87
N PRO A 47 -2.56 4.44 12.60
CA PRO A 47 -1.54 3.56 12.05
C PRO A 47 -0.14 4.18 12.18
N MET A 48 0.88 3.36 11.99
CA MET A 48 2.23 3.82 11.67
C MET A 48 2.34 4.10 10.17
N TYR A 49 3.23 5.00 9.77
CA TYR A 49 3.39 5.39 8.37
C TYR A 49 4.80 5.20 7.87
N VAL A 50 4.92 4.57 6.70
CA VAL A 50 6.12 4.60 5.87
C VAL A 50 5.70 5.14 4.51
N GLY A 51 6.16 6.36 4.20
CA GLY A 51 5.83 7.02 2.95
C GLY A 51 4.36 7.26 2.71
N ARG A 52 3.81 6.60 1.68
CA ARG A 52 2.38 6.66 1.30
C ARG A 52 1.53 5.54 1.90
N HIS A 53 2.13 4.63 2.66
CA HIS A 53 1.48 3.46 3.23
C HIS A 53 1.25 3.66 4.73
N ALA A 54 0.15 3.10 5.21
CA ALA A 54 -0.32 3.07 6.58
C ALA A 54 -0.33 1.61 7.04
N PHE A 55 0.19 1.36 8.24
CA PHE A 55 0.34 0.03 8.81
C PHE A 55 -0.31 -0.04 10.20
N TRP A 56 -1.24 -0.96 10.38
CA TRP A 56 -1.69 -1.41 11.70
C TRP A 56 -0.99 -2.72 12.01
N SER A 57 -0.39 -2.84 13.18
CA SER A 57 0.50 -3.96 13.50
C SER A 57 0.66 -4.12 15.02
N ASN A 58 1.05 -5.31 15.46
CA ASN A 58 1.61 -5.51 16.81
C ASN A 58 3.13 -5.29 16.87
N LEU A 59 3.77 -5.04 15.72
CA LEU A 59 5.18 -4.68 15.61
C LEU A 59 5.38 -3.17 15.73
N ASP A 60 6.55 -2.74 16.20
CA ASP A 60 6.94 -1.34 16.21
C ASP A 60 7.67 -0.96 14.90
N ILE A 61 6.90 -0.45 13.94
CA ILE A 61 7.40 -0.08 12.60
C ILE A 61 7.87 1.37 12.64
N GLN A 62 9.19 1.54 12.75
CA GLN A 62 9.82 2.85 12.75
C GLN A 62 9.69 3.56 11.39
N PRO A 63 9.68 4.90 11.34
CA PRO A 63 9.77 5.62 10.08
C PRO A 63 11.04 5.26 9.29
N MET A 64 10.94 5.19 7.97
CA MET A 64 12.08 4.93 7.09
C MET A 64 12.62 6.25 6.52
N GLU A 65 13.86 6.62 6.85
CA GLU A 65 14.47 7.86 6.37
C GLU A 65 14.72 7.82 4.86
N ASN A 66 15.27 6.71 4.37
CA ASN A 66 15.64 6.50 2.96
C ASN A 66 14.59 5.69 2.19
N GLU A 67 13.31 6.04 2.36
CA GLU A 67 12.23 5.41 1.59
C GLU A 67 12.45 5.62 0.08
N PRO A 68 12.36 4.56 -0.75
CA PRO A 68 12.39 4.67 -2.20
C PRO A 68 11.25 5.56 -2.72
N LYS A 69 11.61 6.57 -3.51
CA LYS A 69 10.66 7.52 -4.10
C LYS A 69 10.62 7.38 -5.60
N PHE A 70 9.41 7.42 -6.15
CA PHE A 70 9.20 7.41 -7.59
C PHE A 70 8.45 8.68 -8.03
N LYS A 71 9.06 9.45 -8.93
CA LYS A 71 8.53 10.76 -9.34
C LYS A 71 7.23 10.62 -10.12
N ASN A 72 6.25 11.48 -9.79
CA ASN A 72 4.94 11.55 -10.45
C ASN A 72 4.15 10.22 -10.43
N PHE A 73 4.35 9.39 -9.40
CA PHE A 73 3.82 8.04 -9.30
C PHE A 73 2.32 7.89 -9.64
N ILE A 74 1.47 8.81 -9.18
CA ILE A 74 0.01 8.73 -9.41
C ILE A 74 -0.36 8.85 -10.91
N ASN A 75 0.46 9.54 -11.70
CA ASN A 75 0.20 9.82 -13.12
C ASN A 75 0.81 8.77 -14.06
N ARG A 76 1.49 7.76 -13.51
CA ARG A 76 2.13 6.67 -14.26
C ARG A 76 1.09 5.64 -14.68
N GLN A 77 0.60 5.69 -15.91
CA GLN A 77 -0.60 4.96 -16.34
C GLN A 77 -0.50 4.29 -17.71
N ASN A 78 0.58 4.55 -18.48
CA ASN A 78 0.76 3.98 -19.80
C ASN A 78 1.68 2.72 -19.79
N LEU A 79 1.91 2.13 -20.96
CA LEU A 79 2.73 0.92 -21.09
C LEU A 79 4.23 1.17 -20.84
N SER A 80 4.78 2.34 -21.20
CA SER A 80 6.17 2.66 -20.88
C SER A 80 6.36 2.81 -19.37
N ASP A 81 5.41 3.46 -18.69
CA ASP A 81 5.39 3.62 -17.23
C ASP A 81 5.29 2.26 -16.51
N LYS A 82 4.62 1.27 -17.12
CA LYS A 82 4.57 -0.10 -16.58
C LYS A 82 5.98 -0.66 -16.44
N LYS A 83 6.83 -0.49 -17.46
CA LYS A 83 8.21 -0.98 -17.43
C LYS A 83 9.01 -0.28 -16.32
N ASP A 84 8.95 1.05 -16.26
CA ASP A 84 9.66 1.80 -15.22
C ASP A 84 9.24 1.40 -13.79
N LEU A 85 7.94 1.13 -13.59
CA LEU A 85 7.42 0.69 -12.30
C LEU A 85 7.81 -0.76 -11.97
N MET A 86 7.84 -1.65 -12.97
CA MET A 86 8.32 -3.03 -12.81
C MET A 86 9.80 -3.04 -12.42
N ASP A 87 10.63 -2.25 -13.13
CA ASP A 87 12.05 -2.10 -12.84
C ASP A 87 12.26 -1.52 -11.43
N TRP A 88 11.48 -0.50 -11.05
CA TRP A 88 11.54 0.09 -9.70
C TRP A 88 11.15 -0.88 -8.59
N LEU A 89 10.15 -1.74 -8.83
CA LEU A 89 9.70 -2.75 -7.87
C LEU A 89 10.50 -4.06 -7.93
N GLY A 90 11.32 -4.28 -8.97
CA GLY A 90 11.94 -5.58 -9.24
C GLY A 90 10.94 -6.69 -9.54
N ILE A 91 9.73 -6.37 -10.02
CA ILE A 91 8.66 -7.33 -10.32
C ILE A 91 8.35 -7.27 -11.81
N HIS A 92 8.62 -8.34 -12.54
CA HIS A 92 8.43 -8.37 -13.99
C HIS A 92 7.39 -9.40 -14.41
N TYR A 93 6.48 -8.99 -15.29
CA TYR A 93 5.49 -9.88 -15.90
C TYR A 93 5.07 -9.37 -17.27
N GLU A 94 4.79 -10.28 -18.19
CA GLU A 94 4.55 -9.96 -19.59
C GLU A 94 3.17 -9.33 -19.82
N LYS A 95 2.11 -10.03 -19.43
CA LYS A 95 0.71 -9.64 -19.72
C LYS A 95 0.25 -8.49 -18.82
N ASN A 96 -0.64 -7.63 -19.30
CA ASN A 96 -1.24 -6.63 -18.41
C ASN A 96 -2.22 -7.30 -17.44
N ILE A 97 -2.22 -6.84 -16.19
CA ILE A 97 -3.14 -7.29 -15.16
C ILE A 97 -4.15 -6.18 -14.91
N TYR A 98 -5.42 -6.48 -15.18
CA TYR A 98 -6.55 -5.58 -15.00
C TYR A 98 -7.41 -6.08 -13.83
N TYR A 99 -7.72 -5.19 -12.90
CA TYR A 99 -8.41 -5.53 -11.64
C TYR A 99 -9.75 -4.79 -11.54
N GLU A 100 -10.82 -5.48 -11.14
CA GLU A 100 -12.16 -4.92 -10.90
C GLU A 100 -12.67 -3.97 -12.01
N GLY A 101 -12.54 -4.39 -13.27
CA GLY A 101 -13.03 -3.61 -14.43
C GLY A 101 -12.20 -2.36 -14.76
N ASN A 102 -11.04 -2.17 -14.15
CA ASN A 102 -10.12 -1.10 -14.49
C ASN A 102 -9.16 -1.53 -15.62
N HIS A 103 -8.99 -0.67 -16.63
CA HIS A 103 -8.13 -0.90 -17.80
C HIS A 103 -6.74 -0.25 -17.71
N CYS A 104 -6.32 0.22 -16.53
CA CYS A 104 -5.02 0.85 -16.32
C CYS A 104 -3.93 -0.23 -16.09
N PRO A 105 -2.93 -0.36 -16.99
CA PRO A 105 -1.91 -1.42 -16.92
C PRO A 105 -0.96 -1.30 -15.72
N THR A 106 -0.93 -0.14 -15.05
CA THR A 106 -0.05 0.13 -13.90
C THR A 106 -0.79 0.14 -12.57
N GLN A 107 -2.12 -0.08 -12.55
CA GLN A 107 -2.91 0.06 -11.32
C GLN A 107 -2.37 -0.81 -10.19
N ILE A 108 -2.10 -2.09 -10.48
CA ILE A 108 -1.61 -3.03 -9.47
C ILE A 108 -0.20 -2.64 -9.00
N LEU A 109 0.70 -2.23 -9.91
CA LEU A 109 2.06 -1.79 -9.58
C LEU A 109 2.02 -0.56 -8.68
N ARG A 110 1.07 0.35 -8.91
CA ARG A 110 0.89 1.54 -8.07
C ARG A 110 0.28 1.27 -6.70
N ASN A 111 -0.21 0.06 -6.46
CA ASN A 111 -0.73 -0.36 -5.16
C ASN A 111 0.23 -1.30 -4.43
N CYS A 112 1.26 -1.83 -5.09
CA CYS A 112 2.32 -2.58 -4.43
C CYS A 112 3.08 -1.70 -3.44
N VAL A 113 3.42 -2.29 -2.30
CA VAL A 113 4.45 -1.79 -1.39
C VAL A 113 5.81 -2.05 -2.03
N HIS A 114 6.73 -1.09 -1.95
CA HIS A 114 8.09 -1.28 -2.46
C HIS A 114 8.82 -2.38 -1.66
N PRO A 115 9.59 -3.29 -2.29
CA PRO A 115 10.26 -4.38 -1.59
C PRO A 115 11.09 -3.96 -0.37
N LEU A 116 11.89 -2.89 -0.48
CA LEU A 116 12.66 -2.34 0.66
C LEU A 116 11.79 -1.86 1.83
N VAL A 117 10.58 -1.34 1.55
CA VAL A 117 9.63 -0.99 2.61
C VAL A 117 9.05 -2.27 3.23
N GLY A 118 8.74 -3.28 2.42
CA GLY A 118 8.29 -4.58 2.90
C GLY A 118 9.35 -5.26 3.78
N GLU A 119 10.62 -5.21 3.39
CA GLU A 119 11.76 -5.72 4.17
C GLU A 119 11.91 -4.96 5.50
N HIS A 120 11.83 -3.63 5.48
CA HIS A 120 11.85 -2.80 6.70
C HIS A 120 10.76 -3.21 7.70
N VAL A 121 9.52 -3.41 7.20
CA VAL A 121 8.41 -3.90 8.01
C VAL A 121 8.67 -5.32 8.52
N PHE A 122 9.16 -6.22 7.67
CA PHE A 122 9.47 -7.59 8.05
C PHE A 122 10.55 -7.67 9.14
N ASN A 123 11.55 -6.78 9.08
CA ASN A 123 12.64 -6.70 10.04
C ASN A 123 12.26 -6.00 11.35
N SER A 124 11.06 -5.39 11.43
CA SER A 124 10.53 -4.80 12.66
C SER A 124 10.02 -5.85 13.67
N LYS A 125 10.12 -7.14 13.31
CA LYS A 125 9.83 -8.26 14.24
C LYS A 125 10.74 -8.16 15.46
N VAL A 126 10.14 -8.26 16.65
CA VAL A 126 10.90 -8.37 17.88
C VAL A 126 11.70 -9.66 17.80
N LYS A 127 13.04 -9.56 17.82
CA LYS A 127 13.89 -10.73 18.01
C LYS A 127 13.64 -11.26 19.42
N VAL A 128 12.88 -12.35 19.52
CA VAL A 128 12.75 -13.15 20.75
C VAL A 128 14.09 -13.81 21.06
#